data_AF-A0AA96VPW2-F1
#
_entry.id   AF-A0AA96VPW2-F1
#
_cell.length_a   1.000
_cell.length_b   1.000
_cell.length_c   1.000
_cell.angle_alpha   90.00
_cell.angle_beta   90.00
_cell.angle_gamma   90.00
#
_symmetry.space_group_name_H-M   'P 1'
#
loop_
_entity.id
_entity.type
_entity.pdbx_description
1 polymer ?
#
loop_
_entity_poly.entity_id
_entity_poly.type
_entity_poly.pdbx_seq_one_letter_code
_entity_poly.pdbx_strand_id
1 'polypeptide(L)' 'MIAPYKKAKTISEAINILYSMKKDQHIDGDLFELFLKSGVYMKYAQMYLSSEQIDEVDITQYL' A
#
# COMPACT_ATOMS: atom_id res chain seq x y z
N MET A 1 -14.37 25.91 -12.97
CA MET A 1 -13.80 25.54 -11.65
C MET A 1 -13.43 24.07 -11.73
N ILE A 2 -12.18 23.76 -11.44
CA ILE A 2 -11.56 22.45 -11.67
C ILE A 2 -12.23 21.44 -10.72
N ALA A 3 -12.65 20.28 -11.21
CA ALA A 3 -13.18 19.22 -10.36
C ALA A 3 -12.12 18.88 -9.29
N PRO A 4 -12.47 18.80 -8.00
CA PRO A 4 -11.51 18.43 -6.97
C PRO A 4 -11.12 16.98 -7.23
N TYR A 5 -9.97 16.79 -7.88
CA TYR A 5 -9.44 15.46 -8.16
C TYR A 5 -9.43 14.68 -6.85
N LYS A 6 -10.07 13.51 -6.83
CA LYS A 6 -10.06 12.60 -5.68
C LYS A 6 -8.62 12.51 -5.21
N LYS A 7 -8.35 12.90 -3.95
CA LYS A 7 -7.02 12.77 -3.35
C LYS A 7 -6.51 11.37 -3.68
N ALA A 8 -5.38 11.32 -4.36
CA ALA A 8 -4.79 10.06 -4.75
C ALA A 8 -4.46 9.30 -3.46
N LYS A 9 -4.79 8.00 -3.42
CA LYS A 9 -4.60 7.20 -2.21
C LYS A 9 -3.13 7.17 -1.83
N THR A 10 -2.87 7.23 -0.53
CA THR A 10 -1.53 7.07 0.01
C THR A 10 -1.11 5.59 -0.07
N ILE A 11 0.19 5.32 0.08
CA ILE A 11 0.69 3.94 0.08
C ILE A 11 0.13 3.16 1.28
N SER A 12 -0.05 3.78 2.44
CA SER A 12 -0.71 3.14 3.60
C SER A 12 -2.14 2.70 3.29
N GLU A 13 -2.95 3.54 2.64
CA GLU A 13 -4.31 3.17 2.24
C GLU A 13 -4.30 1.97 1.27
N ALA A 14 -3.36 1.95 0.33
CA ALA A 14 -3.21 0.85 -0.62
C ALA A 14 -2.83 -0.46 0.09
N ILE A 15 -1.88 -0.42 1.03
CA ILE A 15 -1.50 -1.58 1.85
C ILE A 15 -2.68 -2.06 2.70
N ASN A 16 -3.48 -1.15 3.25
CA ASN A 16 -4.65 -1.51 4.06
C ASN A 16 -5.74 -2.22 3.24
N ILE A 17 -5.93 -1.80 1.98
CA ILE A 17 -6.82 -2.48 1.03
C ILE A 17 -6.28 -3.86 0.70
N LEU A 18 -4.99 -4.00 0.42
CA LEU A 18 -4.36 -5.30 0.17
C LEU A 18 -4.46 -6.23 1.40
N TYR A 19 -4.32 -5.69 2.60
CA TYR A 19 -4.53 -6.44 3.84
C TYR A 19 -5.97 -6.92 3.98
N SER A 20 -6.96 -6.10 3.60
CA SER A 20 -8.35 -6.53 3.56
C SER A 20 -8.56 -7.66 2.56
N MET A 21 -7.96 -7.57 1.37
CA MET A 21 -7.98 -8.66 0.38
C MET A 21 -7.30 -9.94 0.89
N LYS A 22 -6.22 -9.82 1.68
CA LYS A 22 -5.58 -10.96 2.36
C LYS A 22 -6.53 -11.60 3.36
N LYS A 23 -7.25 -10.80 4.14
CA LYS A 23 -8.25 -11.27 5.11
C LYS A 23 -9.44 -11.97 4.44
N ASP A 24 -9.86 -11.46 3.28
CA ASP A 24 -10.90 -12.06 2.44
C ASP A 24 -10.38 -13.26 1.62
N GLN A 25 -9.12 -13.68 1.81
CA GLN A 25 -8.45 -14.77 1.08
C GLN A 25 -8.45 -14.59 -0.44
N HIS A 26 -8.53 -13.34 -0.92
CA HIS A 26 -8.41 -13.01 -2.34
C HIS A 26 -6.95 -12.98 -2.81
N ILE A 27 -6.00 -12.79 -1.87
CA ILE A 27 -4.56 -12.85 -2.13
C ILE A 27 -3.88 -13.79 -1.12
N ASP A 28 -2.77 -14.37 -1.55
CA ASP A 28 -1.95 -15.23 -0.72
C ASP A 28 -1.30 -14.43 0.43
N GLY A 29 -1.49 -14.89 1.66
CA GLY A 29 -1.00 -14.23 2.85
C GLY A 29 0.53 -14.24 2.96
N ASP A 30 1.16 -15.35 2.62
CA ASP A 30 2.62 -15.49 2.67
C ASP A 30 3.28 -14.58 1.63
N LEU A 31 2.68 -14.48 0.43
CA LEU A 31 3.15 -13.56 -0.60
C LEU A 31 3.01 -12.10 -0.18
N PHE A 32 1.89 -11.74 0.46
CA PHE A 32 1.67 -10.38 0.97
C PHE A 32 2.66 -10.01 2.08
N GLU A 33 2.90 -10.93 3.02
CA GLU A 33 3.91 -10.73 4.06
C GLU A 33 5.32 -10.60 3.49
N LEU A 34 5.68 -11.43 2.49
CA LEU A 34 6.97 -11.33 1.80
C LEU A 34 7.11 -9.99 1.09
N PHE A 35 6.05 -9.52 0.44
CA PHE A 35 6.01 -8.22 -0.24
C PHE A 35 6.28 -7.06 0.73
N LEU A 36 5.69 -7.10 1.93
CA LEU A 36 5.93 -6.12 2.99
C LEU A 36 7.34 -6.23 3.57
N LYS A 37 7.75 -7.44 4.00
CA LYS A 37 9.08 -7.71 4.58
C LYS A 37 10.22 -7.34 3.63
N SER A 38 10.03 -7.53 2.33
CA SER A 38 11.03 -7.19 1.31
C SER A 38 11.14 -5.69 1.03
N GLY A 39 10.21 -4.85 1.54
CA GLY A 39 10.20 -3.40 1.29
C GLY A 39 9.97 -3.02 -0.18
N VAL A 40 9.51 -3.95 -1.02
CA VAL A 40 9.31 -3.73 -2.47
C VAL A 40 8.20 -2.70 -2.68
N TYR A 41 7.17 -2.71 -1.85
CA TYR A 41 6.08 -1.72 -1.88
C TYR A 41 6.60 -0.28 -1.82
N MET A 42 7.61 -0.02 -0.97
CA MET A 42 8.18 1.31 -0.80
C MET A 42 9.06 1.71 -1.99
N LYS A 43 9.87 0.78 -2.52
CA LYS A 43 10.65 1.03 -3.75
C LYS A 43 9.74 1.32 -4.93
N TYR A 44 8.65 0.56 -5.06
CA TYR A 44 7.64 0.79 -6.09
C TYR A 44 6.98 2.17 -5.91
N ALA A 45 6.62 2.53 -4.68
CA ALA A 45 6.06 3.83 -4.38
C ALA A 45 7.01 4.97 -4.75
N GLN A 46 8.28 4.88 -4.40
CA GLN A 46 9.28 5.90 -4.76
C GLN A 46 9.49 6.04 -6.27
N MET A 47 9.31 4.98 -7.06
CA MET A 47 9.48 5.01 -8.51
C MET A 47 8.25 5.53 -9.26
N TYR A 48 7.04 5.27 -8.75
CA TYR A 48 5.80 5.46 -9.51
C TYR A 48 4.75 6.37 -8.82
N LEU A 49 4.85 6.61 -7.52
CA LEU A 49 3.95 7.47 -6.77
C LEU A 49 4.59 8.84 -6.53
N SER A 50 3.77 9.89 -6.48
CA SER A 50 4.20 11.22 -6.07
C SER A 50 4.57 11.23 -4.59
N SER A 51 5.52 12.07 -4.18
CA SER A 51 5.93 12.20 -2.77
C SER A 51 4.78 12.49 -1.81
N GLU A 52 3.72 13.15 -2.28
CA GLU A 52 2.50 13.44 -1.51
C GLU A 52 1.67 12.17 -1.18
N GLN A 53 1.91 11.08 -1.88
CA GLN A 53 1.25 9.77 -1.68
C GLN A 53 2.14 8.79 -0.91
N ILE A 54 3.42 9.13 -0.71
CA ILE A 54 4.37 8.31 0.01
C ILE A 54 4.31 8.71 1.48
N ASP A 55 3.72 7.84 2.29
CA ASP A 55 3.63 7.98 3.73
C ASP A 55 4.27 6.79 4.45
N GLU A 56 4.46 6.94 5.76
CA GLU A 56 5.09 5.91 6.58
C GLU A 56 4.11 4.76 6.81
N VAL A 57 4.50 3.55 6.43
CA VAL A 57 3.68 2.34 6.59
C VAL A 57 4.31 1.46 7.65
N ASP A 58 3.60 1.27 8.76
CA ASP A 58 3.98 0.32 9.80
C ASP A 58 3.56 -1.10 9.38
N ILE A 59 4.52 -1.87 8.88
CA ILE A 59 4.26 -3.25 8.43
C ILE A 59 3.95 -4.20 9.59
N THR A 60 4.30 -3.87 10.84
CA THR A 60 4.05 -4.74 11.99
C THR A 60 2.57 -4.87 12.32
N GLN A 61 1.75 -3.94 11.82
CA GLN A 61 0.28 -4.00 11.94
C GLN A 61 -0.35 -5.05 11.01
N TYR A 62 0.39 -5.54 10.02
CA TYR A 62 -0.12 -6.43 8.96
C TYR A 62 0.50 -7.84 8.97
N LEU A 63 1.56 -8.04 9.77
CA LEU A 63 2.24 -9.31 10.01
C LEU A 63 1.50 -10.16 11.06
#